data_AF-A0A396QUA7-F1
#
_entry.id   AF-A0A396QUA7-F1
#
_cell.length_a   1.000
_cell.length_b   1.000
_cell.length_c   1.000
_cell.angle_alpha   90.00
_cell.angle_beta   90.00
_cell.angle_gamma   90.00
#
_symmetry.space_group_name_H-M   'P 1'
#
loop_
_entity.id
_entity.type
_entity.pdbx_description
1 polymer ?
#
loop_
_entity_poly.entity_id
_entity_poly.type
_entity_poly.pdbx_seq_one_letter_code
_entity_poly.pdbx_strand_id
1 'polypeptide(L)'
;MPVVGYAAYMNYIGASKLLALQAIRPFRKVKSPYFLILIVVILGGIMRLAIPSQTGLIALLMVTVYPVLLGAGMSKVAAASTCVVASAFDWGPACPTTAMVIQLSETNLDQSELFVNYQLGIFFAGLAVTAVLAFIVNQVLDKKDKFVLGSDAEEVKEEEVKGLPAFYCVLPMLP
;
A
#
# COMPACT_ATOMS: atom_id res chain seq x y z
N MET A 1 -5.22 14.82 -20.98
CA MET A 1 -4.23 15.70 -20.32
C MET A 1 -4.79 16.86 -19.45
N PRO A 2 -6.10 16.98 -19.09
CA PRO A 2 -6.53 18.04 -18.16
C PRO A 2 -6.15 17.75 -16.69
N VAL A 3 -6.15 16.48 -16.29
CA VAL A 3 -5.82 16.05 -14.91
C VAL A 3 -4.37 16.38 -14.53
N VAL A 4 -3.43 16.29 -15.47
CA VAL A 4 -2.01 16.62 -15.25
C VAL A 4 -1.83 18.13 -15.07
N GLY A 5 -2.56 18.96 -15.83
CA GLY A 5 -2.53 20.42 -15.69
C GLY A 5 -3.15 20.89 -14.37
N TYR A 6 -4.26 20.27 -13.96
CA TYR A 6 -4.88 20.50 -12.65
C TYR A 6 -3.93 20.11 -11.51
N ALA A 7 -3.31 18.93 -11.57
CA ALA A 7 -2.35 18.49 -10.56
C ALA A 7 -1.14 19.43 -10.46
N ALA A 8 -0.63 19.91 -11.60
CA ALA A 8 0.46 20.90 -11.64
C ALA A 8 0.04 22.25 -11.03
N TYR A 9 -1.18 22.71 -11.30
CA TYR A 9 -1.71 23.96 -10.73
C TYR A 9 -1.94 23.84 -9.22
N MET A 10 -2.53 22.74 -8.75
CA MET A 10 -2.73 22.47 -7.32
C MET A 10 -1.41 22.36 -6.55
N ASN A 11 -0.36 21.85 -7.19
CA ASN A 11 0.98 21.82 -6.63
C ASN A 11 1.62 23.23 -6.62
N TYR A 12 1.41 24.03 -7.68
CA TYR A 12 1.90 25.41 -7.77
C TYR A 12 1.30 26.32 -6.70
N ILE A 13 -0.02 26.23 -6.44
CA ILE A 13 -0.69 27.03 -5.39
C ILE A 13 -0.46 26.48 -3.98
N GLY A 14 0.34 25.43 -3.79
CA GLY A 14 0.64 24.85 -2.47
C GLY A 14 -0.53 24.09 -1.81
N ALA A 15 -1.68 23.95 -2.48
CA ALA A 15 -2.85 23.24 -1.97
C ALA A 15 -2.57 21.74 -1.79
N SER A 16 -1.85 21.11 -2.72
CA SER A 16 -1.42 19.71 -2.62
C SER A 16 -0.49 19.47 -1.41
N LYS A 17 0.41 20.44 -1.16
CA LYS A 17 1.36 20.42 -0.03
C LYS A 17 0.63 20.61 1.32
N LEU A 18 -0.36 21.49 1.37
CA LEU A 18 -1.26 21.67 2.51
C LEU A 18 -2.01 20.38 2.86
N LEU A 19 -2.63 19.76 1.85
CA LEU A 19 -3.40 18.53 2.01
C LEU A 19 -2.49 17.41 2.53
N ALA A 20 -1.29 17.25 1.94
CA ALA A 20 -0.29 16.31 2.41
C ALA A 20 0.03 16.55 3.90
N LEU A 21 0.36 17.78 4.33
CA LEU A 21 0.63 18.12 5.73
C LEU A 21 -0.52 17.74 6.69
N GLN A 22 -1.76 18.04 6.30
CA GLN A 22 -2.95 17.74 7.10
C GLN A 22 -3.25 16.24 7.18
N ALA A 23 -3.10 15.51 6.06
CA ALA A 23 -3.31 14.07 5.98
C ALA A 23 -2.21 13.28 6.71
N ILE A 24 -1.01 13.84 6.79
CA ILE A 24 0.16 13.25 7.47
C ILE A 24 0.09 13.42 9.00
N ARG A 25 -0.55 14.49 9.51
CA ARG A 25 -0.67 14.76 10.95
C ARG A 25 -1.17 13.59 11.82
N PRO A 26 -2.21 12.81 11.46
CA PRO A 26 -2.62 11.65 12.28
C PRO A 26 -1.57 10.53 12.27
N PHE A 27 -0.87 10.34 11.15
CA PHE A 27 0.11 9.25 10.98
C PHE A 27 1.49 9.58 11.59
N ARG A 28 1.85 10.87 11.70
CA ARG A 28 3.07 11.34 12.40
C ARG A 28 3.12 10.96 13.89
N LYS A 29 1.98 10.63 14.51
CA LYS A 29 1.91 10.16 15.92
C LYS A 29 2.22 8.67 16.08
N VAL A 30 2.28 7.90 15.00
CA VAL A 30 2.59 6.48 15.06
C VAL A 30 4.10 6.31 15.24
N LYS A 31 4.52 5.90 16.45
CA LYS A 31 5.95 5.71 16.81
C LYS A 31 6.68 4.64 15.99
N SER A 32 5.95 3.85 15.19
CA SER A 32 6.46 2.73 14.39
C SER A 32 5.72 2.67 13.04
N PRO A 33 6.08 3.51 12.05
CA PRO A 33 5.46 3.46 10.72
C PRO A 33 5.67 2.10 10.02
N TYR A 34 6.71 1.34 10.40
CA TYR A 34 6.90 -0.03 9.93
C TYR A 34 5.74 -0.98 10.29
N PHE A 35 5.01 -0.75 11.38
CA PHE A 35 3.83 -1.57 11.71
C PHE A 35 2.72 -1.45 10.65
N LEU A 36 2.66 -0.32 9.93
CA LEU A 36 1.73 -0.15 8.81
C LEU A 36 2.01 -1.13 7.68
N ILE A 37 3.27 -1.54 7.46
CA ILE A 37 3.63 -2.57 6.47
C ILE A 37 2.89 -3.86 6.77
N LEU A 38 2.88 -4.28 8.04
CA LEU A 38 2.24 -5.52 8.46
C LEU A 38 0.73 -5.47 8.17
N ILE A 39 0.09 -4.37 8.52
CA ILE A 39 -1.34 -4.14 8.27
C ILE A 39 -1.62 -4.19 6.77
N VAL A 40 -0.86 -3.47 5.96
CA VAL A 40 -1.08 -3.38 4.50
C VAL A 40 -0.89 -4.73 3.83
N VAL A 41 0.12 -5.51 4.21
CA VAL A 41 0.35 -6.85 3.66
C VAL A 41 -0.81 -7.78 4.01
N ILE A 42 -1.29 -7.77 5.25
CA ILE A 42 -2.44 -8.58 5.68
C ILE A 42 -3.71 -8.15 4.93
N LEU A 43 -3.96 -6.84 4.87
CA LEU A 43 -5.16 -6.28 4.26
C LEU A 43 -5.18 -6.55 2.75
N GLY A 44 -4.06 -6.35 2.06
CA GLY A 44 -3.92 -6.68 0.63
C GLY A 44 -4.09 -8.17 0.35
N GLY A 45 -3.52 -9.02 1.20
CA GLY A 45 -3.71 -10.46 1.14
C GLY A 45 -5.19 -10.86 1.24
N ILE A 46 -5.96 -10.26 2.15
CA ILE A 46 -7.39 -10.52 2.30
C ILE A 46 -8.19 -9.92 1.12
N MET A 47 -7.86 -8.71 0.69
CA MET A 47 -8.51 -8.03 -0.45
C MET A 47 -8.36 -8.80 -1.76
N ARG A 48 -7.34 -9.65 -1.90
CA ARG A 48 -7.18 -10.56 -3.05
C ARG A 48 -8.41 -11.44 -3.30
N LEU A 49 -9.13 -11.84 -2.24
CA LEU A 49 -10.34 -12.64 -2.35
C LEU A 49 -11.46 -11.87 -3.08
N ALA A 50 -11.51 -10.55 -2.89
CA ALA A 50 -12.48 -9.67 -3.55
C ALA A 50 -11.99 -9.20 -4.93
N ILE A 51 -10.67 -9.07 -5.12
CA ILE A 51 -10.04 -8.56 -6.35
C ILE A 51 -9.10 -9.64 -6.91
N PRO A 52 -9.61 -10.55 -7.76
CA PRO A 52 -8.82 -11.63 -8.36
C PRO A 52 -7.82 -11.14 -9.43
N SER A 53 -7.75 -9.83 -9.69
CA SER A 53 -6.75 -9.20 -10.57
C SER A 53 -5.55 -8.65 -9.79
N GLN A 54 -4.35 -9.15 -10.06
CA GLN A 54 -3.10 -8.69 -9.43
C GLN A 54 -2.78 -7.25 -9.81
N THR A 55 -2.88 -6.92 -11.10
CA THR A 55 -2.63 -5.57 -11.60
C THR A 55 -3.64 -4.58 -11.06
N GLY A 56 -4.92 -4.97 -10.95
CA GLY A 56 -5.97 -4.14 -10.35
C GLY A 56 -5.73 -3.86 -8.87
N LEU A 57 -5.34 -4.89 -8.10
CA LEU A 57 -5.05 -4.74 -6.68
C LEU A 57 -3.82 -3.85 -6.42
N ILE A 58 -2.72 -4.05 -7.15
CA ILE A 58 -1.51 -3.20 -7.03
C ILE A 58 -1.85 -1.75 -7.36
N ALA A 59 -2.57 -1.51 -8.46
CA ALA A 59 -2.96 -0.16 -8.86
C ALA A 59 -3.80 0.52 -7.77
N LEU A 60 -4.76 -0.21 -7.18
CA LEU A 60 -5.58 0.30 -6.09
C LEU A 60 -4.72 0.66 -4.86
N LEU A 61 -3.82 -0.23 -4.45
CA LEU A 61 -2.90 0.01 -3.33
C LEU A 61 -1.96 1.19 -3.59
N MET A 62 -1.47 1.34 -4.82
CA MET A 62 -0.61 2.47 -5.21
C MET A 62 -1.34 3.82 -5.23
N VAL A 63 -2.65 3.83 -5.51
CA VAL A 63 -3.45 5.06 -5.47
C VAL A 63 -3.89 5.40 -4.05
N THR A 64 -4.19 4.39 -3.23
CA THR A 64 -4.83 4.59 -1.93
C THR A 64 -3.86 4.52 -0.75
N VAL A 65 -3.03 3.48 -0.68
CA VAL A 65 -2.19 3.13 0.47
C VAL A 65 -0.78 3.71 0.35
N TYR A 66 -0.19 3.69 -0.83
CA TYR A 66 1.13 4.26 -1.08
C TYR A 66 1.29 5.72 -0.58
N PRO A 67 0.38 6.68 -0.89
CA PRO A 67 0.50 8.04 -0.35
C PRO A 67 0.38 8.09 1.18
N VAL A 68 -0.37 7.17 1.79
CA VAL A 68 -0.49 7.06 3.25
C VAL A 68 0.82 6.57 3.88
N LEU A 69 1.49 5.58 3.27
CA LEU A 69 2.79 5.07 3.73
C LEU A 69 3.90 6.11 3.61
N LEU A 70 3.95 6.84 2.48
CA LEU A 70 4.84 8.00 2.32
C LEU A 70 4.55 9.06 3.37
N GLY A 71 3.27 9.33 3.61
CA GLY A 71 2.84 10.28 4.61
C GLY A 71 3.20 9.88 6.05
N ALA A 72 3.27 8.58 6.34
CA ALA A 72 3.77 8.07 7.62
C ALA A 72 5.30 8.21 7.78
N GLY A 73 6.01 8.72 6.77
CA GLY A 73 7.46 8.93 6.79
C GLY A 73 8.28 7.74 6.32
N MET A 74 7.68 6.75 5.66
CA MET A 74 8.41 5.64 5.05
C MET A 74 9.16 6.06 3.78
N SER A 75 10.23 5.36 3.44
CA SER A 75 10.94 5.56 2.17
C SER A 75 10.04 5.20 0.99
N LYS A 76 10.25 5.84 -0.16
CA LYS A 76 9.52 5.55 -1.40
C LYS A 76 9.64 4.08 -1.80
N VAL A 77 10.84 3.52 -1.59
CA VAL A 77 11.15 2.11 -1.86
C VAL A 77 10.35 1.20 -0.93
N ALA A 78 10.33 1.46 0.38
CA ALA A 78 9.59 0.64 1.34
C ALA A 78 8.07 0.72 1.12
N ALA A 79 7.54 1.89 0.75
CA ALA A 79 6.13 2.05 0.43
C ALA A 79 5.75 1.26 -0.84
N ALA A 80 6.54 1.38 -1.91
CA ALA A 80 6.30 0.67 -3.16
C ALA A 80 6.45 -0.85 -2.99
N SER A 81 7.51 -1.30 -2.31
CA SER A 81 7.75 -2.73 -2.04
C SER A 81 6.60 -3.34 -1.25
N THR A 82 6.06 -2.63 -0.26
CA THR A 82 4.92 -3.06 0.55
C THR A 82 3.67 -3.26 -0.31
N CYS A 83 3.35 -2.32 -1.21
CA CYS A 83 2.21 -2.46 -2.13
C CYS A 83 2.36 -3.67 -3.05
N VAL A 84 3.57 -3.93 -3.55
CA VAL A 84 3.84 -5.11 -4.40
C VAL A 84 3.71 -6.39 -3.59
N VAL A 85 4.34 -6.47 -2.42
CA VAL A 85 4.30 -7.67 -1.56
C VAL A 85 2.87 -7.99 -1.11
N ALA A 86 2.07 -6.97 -0.77
CA ALA A 86 0.67 -7.14 -0.39
C ALA A 86 -0.20 -7.77 -1.50
N SER A 87 0.21 -7.63 -2.76
CA SER A 87 -0.50 -8.19 -3.93
C SER A 87 0.04 -9.54 -4.40
N ALA A 88 1.15 -10.02 -3.83
CA ALA A 88 1.87 -11.20 -4.30
C ALA A 88 1.15 -12.52 -3.97
N PHE A 89 0.12 -12.49 -3.13
CA PHE A 89 -0.63 -13.68 -2.75
C PHE A 89 -1.59 -14.10 -3.85
N ASP A 90 -1.50 -15.37 -4.24
CA ASP A 90 -2.42 -15.96 -5.19
C ASP A 90 -3.21 -17.09 -4.52
N TRP A 91 -4.44 -16.78 -4.16
CA TRP A 91 -5.33 -17.67 -3.43
C TRP A 91 -6.79 -17.26 -3.69
N GLY A 92 -7.72 -18.17 -3.42
CA GLY A 92 -9.15 -17.92 -3.62
C GLY A 92 -9.79 -18.90 -4.59
N PRO A 93 -11.08 -19.21 -4.41
CA PRO A 93 -11.82 -20.07 -5.34
C PRO A 93 -11.99 -19.40 -6.71
N ALA A 94 -12.04 -18.07 -6.76
CA ALA A 94 -12.13 -17.28 -7.98
C ALA A 94 -10.77 -17.05 -8.68
N CYS A 95 -9.68 -17.62 -8.13
CA CYS A 95 -8.36 -17.41 -8.70
C CYS A 95 -8.13 -18.35 -9.91
N PRO A 96 -7.66 -17.81 -11.07
CA PRO A 96 -7.45 -18.61 -12.27
C PRO A 96 -6.36 -19.68 -12.11
N THR A 97 -5.35 -19.46 -11.26
CA THR A 97 -4.30 -20.47 -11.02
C THR A 97 -4.86 -21.68 -10.27
N THR A 98 -5.78 -21.47 -9.33
CA THR A 98 -6.50 -22.56 -8.65
C THR A 98 -7.30 -23.42 -9.64
N ALA A 99 -7.98 -22.79 -10.60
CA ALA A 99 -8.71 -23.50 -11.65
C ALA A 99 -7.78 -24.31 -12.57
N MET A 100 -6.64 -23.74 -12.96
CA MET A 100 -5.64 -24.44 -13.77
C MET A 100 -5.05 -25.65 -13.04
N VAL A 101 -4.76 -25.55 -11.74
CA VAL A 101 -4.21 -26.66 -10.96
C VAL A 101 -5.16 -27.85 -10.92
N ILE A 102 -6.46 -27.62 -10.76
CA ILE A 102 -7.47 -28.70 -10.78
C ILE A 102 -7.52 -29.36 -12.16
N GLN A 103 -7.54 -28.56 -13.24
CA GLN A 103 -7.52 -29.07 -14.60
C GLN A 103 -6.25 -29.90 -14.91
N LEU A 104 -5.09 -29.49 -14.39
CA LEU A 104 -3.81 -30.17 -14.66
C LEU A 104 -3.57 -31.39 -13.78
N SER A 105 -4.14 -31.43 -12.57
CA SER A 105 -3.89 -32.49 -11.59
C SER A 105 -4.80 -33.70 -11.76
N GLU A 106 -5.78 -33.65 -12.65
CA GLU A 106 -6.82 -34.68 -12.85
C GLU A 106 -7.51 -35.12 -11.54
N THR A 107 -7.45 -34.26 -10.51
CA THR A 107 -8.08 -34.53 -9.22
C THR A 107 -9.57 -34.16 -9.33
N ASN A 108 -10.45 -35.05 -8.86
CA ASN A 108 -11.91 -34.78 -8.78
C ASN A 108 -12.28 -33.79 -7.66
N LEU A 109 -11.34 -32.91 -7.27
CA LEU A 109 -11.54 -31.93 -6.21
C LEU A 109 -12.26 -30.71 -6.77
N ASP A 110 -13.29 -30.25 -6.08
CA ASP A 110 -13.94 -28.98 -6.41
C ASP A 110 -13.05 -27.79 -6.01
N GLN A 111 -13.21 -26.65 -6.68
CA GLN A 111 -12.46 -25.42 -6.37
C GLN A 111 -12.65 -24.97 -4.91
N SER A 112 -13.86 -25.20 -4.37
CA SER A 112 -14.18 -24.87 -2.99
C SER A 112 -13.47 -25.80 -1.99
N GLU A 113 -13.36 -27.10 -2.29
CA GLU A 113 -12.69 -28.08 -1.43
C GLU A 113 -11.18 -27.85 -1.38
N LEU A 114 -10.55 -27.58 -2.52
CA LEU A 114 -9.12 -27.27 -2.57
C LEU A 114 -8.81 -25.99 -1.78
N PHE A 115 -9.67 -24.97 -1.93
CA PHE A 115 -9.53 -23.71 -1.23
C PHE A 115 -9.63 -23.87 0.29
N VAL A 116 -10.69 -24.53 0.77
CA VAL A 116 -10.96 -24.64 2.20
C VAL A 116 -10.00 -25.59 2.91
N ASN A 117 -9.75 -26.76 2.33
CA ASN A 117 -9.01 -27.82 3.03
C ASN A 117 -7.49 -27.70 2.89
N TYR A 118 -6.99 -27.11 1.81
CA TYR A 118 -5.56 -27.04 1.53
C TYR A 118 -5.02 -25.60 1.49
N GLN A 119 -5.69 -24.68 0.79
CA GLN A 119 -5.14 -23.33 0.61
C GLN A 119 -5.26 -22.44 1.86
N LEU A 120 -6.37 -22.48 2.62
CA LEU A 120 -6.60 -21.57 3.75
C LEU A 120 -5.48 -21.61 4.80
N GLY A 121 -5.11 -22.80 5.29
CA GLY A 121 -4.10 -22.93 6.33
C GLY A 121 -2.71 -22.47 5.88
N ILE A 122 -2.30 -22.90 4.68
CA ILE A 122 -1.03 -22.50 4.07
C ILE A 122 -0.99 -21.00 3.80
N PHE A 123 -2.12 -20.42 3.38
CA PHE A 123 -2.24 -18.99 3.12
C PHE A 123 -2.01 -18.17 4.39
N PHE A 124 -2.71 -18.45 5.49
CA PHE A 124 -2.53 -17.66 6.72
C PHE A 124 -1.11 -17.78 7.30
N ALA A 125 -0.51 -18.98 7.23
CA ALA A 125 0.88 -19.17 7.61
C ALA A 125 1.83 -18.36 6.70
N GLY A 126 1.65 -18.46 5.38
CA GLY A 126 2.45 -17.72 4.41
C GLY A 126 2.27 -16.20 4.50
N LEU A 127 1.06 -15.73 4.80
CA LEU A 127 0.72 -14.32 5.01
C LEU A 127 1.44 -13.78 6.24
N ALA A 128 1.40 -14.49 7.36
CA ALA A 128 2.11 -14.11 8.59
C ALA A 128 3.62 -14.04 8.36
N VAL A 129 4.20 -15.06 7.73
CA VAL A 129 5.64 -15.12 7.43
C VAL A 129 6.06 -13.99 6.49
N THR A 130 5.31 -13.78 5.42
CA THR A 130 5.59 -12.71 4.45
C THR A 130 5.44 -11.33 5.06
N ALA A 131 4.43 -11.10 5.91
CA ALA A 131 4.26 -9.81 6.58
C ALA A 131 5.43 -9.50 7.53
N VAL A 132 5.90 -10.49 8.29
CA VAL A 132 7.06 -10.35 9.19
C VAL A 132 8.35 -10.15 8.39
N LEU A 133 8.55 -10.91 7.31
CA LEU A 133 9.70 -10.74 6.43
C LEU A 133 9.70 -9.37 5.76
N ALA A 134 8.56 -8.91 5.24
CA ALA A 134 8.43 -7.58 4.62
C ALA A 134 8.77 -6.48 5.62
N PHE A 135 8.32 -6.62 6.88
CA PHE A 135 8.68 -5.71 7.96
C PHE A 135 10.20 -5.70 8.19
N ILE A 136 10.83 -6.86 8.38
CA ILE A 136 12.27 -6.96 8.70
C ILE A 136 13.11 -6.48 7.53
N VAL A 137 12.81 -6.92 6.31
CA VAL A 137 13.58 -6.59 5.10
C VAL A 137 13.52 -5.09 4.82
N ASN A 138 12.34 -4.47 4.85
CA ASN A 138 12.22 -3.02 4.67
C ASN A 138 12.95 -2.26 5.79
N GLN A 139 12.86 -2.72 7.04
CA GLN A 139 13.59 -2.09 8.14
C GLN A 139 15.12 -2.22 8.01
N VAL A 140 15.62 -3.37 7.55
CA VAL A 140 17.06 -3.61 7.36
C VAL A 140 17.59 -2.82 6.16
N LEU A 141 16.84 -2.74 5.06
CA LEU A 141 17.22 -1.96 3.88
C LEU A 141 17.25 -0.47 4.21
N ASP A 142 16.21 0.06 4.84
CA ASP A 142 16.19 1.46 5.28
C ASP A 142 17.37 1.76 6.24
N LYS A 143 17.69 0.84 7.16
CA LYS A 143 18.89 0.99 8.03
C LYS A 143 20.21 0.98 7.26
N LYS A 144 20.34 0.13 6.24
CA LYS A 144 21.55 0.07 5.39
C LYS A 144 21.74 1.36 4.60
N ASP A 145 20.64 1.92 4.12
CA ASP A 145 20.64 3.19 3.37
C ASP A 145 20.75 4.42 4.29
N LYS A 146 20.91 4.21 5.61
CA LYS A 146 20.90 5.26 6.65
C LYS A 146 19.65 6.15 6.56
N PHE A 147 18.56 5.58 6.07
CA PHE A 147 17.28 6.26 5.93
C PHE A 147 16.75 6.60 7.32
N VAL A 148 16.50 7.89 7.56
CA VAL A 148 15.84 8.36 8.76
C VAL A 148 14.36 8.49 8.42
N LEU A 149 13.48 7.86 9.21
CA LEU A 149 12.04 7.98 9.00
C LEU A 149 11.64 9.46 8.91
N GLY A 150 10.99 9.82 7.79
CA GLY A 150 10.64 11.20 7.47
C GLY A 150 11.74 12.03 6.77
N SER A 151 12.89 11.46 6.40
CA SER A 151 13.94 12.20 5.66
C SER A 151 13.62 12.38 4.18
N ASP A 152 12.90 11.42 3.57
CA ASP A 152 12.32 11.55 2.22
C ASP A 152 10.84 11.91 2.23
N ALA A 153 10.25 12.11 3.43
CA ALA A 153 9.07 12.95 3.45
C ALA A 153 9.57 14.27 2.86
N GLU A 154 9.01 14.71 1.73
CA GLU A 154 9.14 16.12 1.39
C GLU A 154 8.71 16.83 2.67
N GLU A 155 9.69 17.38 3.40
CA GLU A 155 9.42 18.33 4.45
C GLU A 155 8.78 19.46 3.68
N VAL A 156 7.45 19.39 3.58
CA VAL A 156 6.65 20.54 3.27
C VAL A 156 6.99 21.50 4.40
N LYS A 157 8.00 22.34 4.16
CA LYS A 157 8.47 23.30 5.13
C LYS A 157 7.23 24.07 5.54
N GLU A 158 6.91 24.11 6.83
CA GLU A 158 5.78 24.91 7.31
C GLU A 158 5.91 26.38 6.86
N GLU A 159 7.13 26.82 6.50
CA GLU A 159 7.44 28.09 5.85
C GLU A 159 6.87 28.24 4.43
N GLU A 160 6.82 27.18 3.62
CA GLU A 160 6.22 27.21 2.27
C GLU A 160 4.69 27.30 2.30
N VAL A 161 4.10 27.01 3.45
CA VAL A 161 2.65 26.93 3.65
C VAL A 161 2.14 28.02 4.62
N LYS A 162 3.06 28.78 5.21
CA LYS A 162 2.78 29.87 6.14
C LYS A 162 1.99 30.96 5.42
N GLY A 163 0.70 31.07 5.76
CA GLY A 163 -0.20 32.08 5.21
C GLY A 163 -1.28 31.55 4.27
N LEU A 164 -1.27 30.26 3.92
CA LEU A 164 -2.38 29.68 3.16
C LEU A 164 -3.58 29.37 4.08
N PRO A 165 -4.81 29.77 3.70
CA PRO A 165 -6.01 29.43 4.44
C PRO A 165 -6.21 27.91 4.48
N ALA A 166 -6.57 27.36 5.64
CA ALA A 166 -6.76 25.90 5.82
C ALA A 166 -7.79 25.28 4.83
N PHE A 167 -8.70 26.08 4.27
CA PHE A 167 -9.66 25.64 3.25
C PHE A 167 -9.00 25.21 1.92
N TYR A 168 -7.78 25.66 1.61
CA TYR A 168 -7.04 25.26 0.41
C TYR A 168 -6.71 23.74 0.39
N CYS A 169 -6.73 23.06 1.53
CA CYS A 169 -6.63 21.58 1.58
C CYS A 169 -7.76 20.86 0.83
N VAL A 170 -8.93 21.48 0.66
CA VAL A 170 -10.10 20.84 0.06
C VAL A 170 -10.07 20.95 -1.46
N LEU A 171 -9.37 21.95 -2.01
CA LEU A 171 -9.27 22.17 -3.44
C LEU A 171 -8.79 20.92 -4.21
N PRO A 172 -7.70 20.23 -3.82
CA PRO A 172 -7.23 19.03 -4.54
C PRO A 172 -8.18 17.82 -4.45
N MET A 173 -9.18 17.85 -3.58
CA MET A 173 -10.22 16.82 -3.49
C MET A 173 -11.45 17.14 -4.36
N LEU A 174 -11.58 18.37 -4.84
CA LEU A 174 -12.67 18.80 -5.70
C LEU A 174 -12.21 18.74 -7.17
N PRO A 175 -12.84 17.91 -8.02
CA PRO A 175 -12.47 17.74 -9.43
C PRO A 175 -12.65 19.01 -10.28
#